data_AF-A0A1B6C2Z1-F1
#
_entry.id   AF-A0A1B6C2Z1-F1
#
_cell.length_a   1.000
_cell.length_b   1.000
_cell.length_c   1.000
_cell.angle_alpha   90.00
_cell.angle_beta   90.00
_cell.angle_gamma   90.00
#
_symmetry.space_group_name_H-M   'P 1'
#
loop_
_entity.id
_entity.type
_entity.pdbx_description
1 polymer ?
#
loop_
_entity_poly.entity_id
_entity_poly.type
_entity_poly.pdbx_seq_one_letter_code
_entity_poly.pdbx_strand_id
1 'polypeptide(L)'
;MFLSKSMPLYSFFLEPECTNFHSKNINHVNCIFRVLSANFSDTLDHISMVLWHTNQNLDPAYMKFLKAMKSLHSFELYGVSLKKKTIEDMCELIIHHCDVMYLKIHFQEDFCQPGKNQKLIGFIKEKYCDMFRLKNKILELDVLKK
;
A
#
# COMPACT_ATOMS: atom_id res chain seq x y z
N MET A 1 12.22 19.99 2.52
CA MET A 1 12.57 18.86 3.42
C MET A 1 13.81 18.18 2.84
N PHE A 2 14.97 18.36 3.47
CA PHE A 2 16.21 17.68 3.07
C PHE A 2 16.36 16.44 3.95
N LEU A 3 16.17 15.25 3.36
CA LEU A 3 16.38 13.97 4.02
C LEU A 3 17.81 13.52 3.73
N SER A 4 18.72 13.65 4.69
CA SER A 4 20.10 13.16 4.56
C SER A 4 20.18 11.67 4.85
N LYS A 5 20.99 10.93 4.07
CA LYS A 5 21.27 9.49 4.28
C LYS A 5 21.88 9.13 5.64
N SER A 6 22.21 10.12 6.47
CA SER A 6 22.88 9.93 7.75
C SER A 6 21.97 9.46 8.87
N MET A 7 20.65 9.55 8.72
CA MET A 7 19.70 9.04 9.71
C MET A 7 18.79 7.97 9.08
N PRO A 8 18.73 6.75 9.66
CA PRO A 8 17.81 5.73 9.20
C PRO A 8 16.37 6.19 9.43
N LEU A 9 15.49 5.94 8.46
CA LEU A 9 14.06 6.16 8.61
C LEU A 9 13.40 4.80 8.75
N TYR A 10 12.96 4.44 9.96
CA TYR A 10 12.33 3.14 10.21
C TYR A 10 10.85 3.11 9.88
N SER A 11 10.14 4.21 10.10
CA SER A 11 8.70 4.28 9.87
C SER A 11 8.32 5.57 9.14
N PHE A 12 7.42 5.45 8.17
CA PHE A 12 6.88 6.60 7.45
C PHE A 12 5.35 6.56 7.44
N PHE A 13 4.73 7.65 7.88
CA PHE A 13 3.28 7.81 7.85
C PHE A 13 2.92 8.99 6.95
N LEU A 14 1.98 8.76 6.03
CA LEU A 14 1.44 9.79 5.16
C LEU A 14 -0.07 9.88 5.34
N GLU A 15 -0.52 10.97 5.94
CA GLU A 15 -1.92 11.37 5.93
C GLU A 15 -2.00 12.79 5.37
N PRO A 16 -2.49 12.96 4.12
CA PRO A 16 -2.68 14.28 3.56
C PRO A 16 -3.82 14.97 4.33
N GLU A 17 -3.53 16.10 4.95
CA GLU A 17 -4.55 16.92 5.59
C GLU A 17 -5.65 17.28 4.58
N CYS A 18 -6.91 17.04 4.98
CA CYS A 18 -8.12 17.34 4.21
C CYS A 18 -8.21 18.82 3.83
N THR A 19 -7.58 19.26 2.75
CA THR A 19 -7.99 20.45 1.98
C THR A 19 -7.41 20.41 0.56
N ASN A 20 -8.27 20.25 -0.45
CA ASN A 20 -8.04 20.68 -1.83
C ASN A 20 -6.88 20.07 -2.65
N PHE A 21 -6.46 18.83 -2.38
CA PHE A 21 -5.43 18.13 -3.18
C PHE A 21 -5.97 17.39 -4.42
N HIS A 22 -7.03 17.88 -5.05
CA HIS A 22 -7.72 17.15 -6.13
C HIS A 22 -6.91 16.95 -7.43
N SER A 23 -5.81 17.67 -7.65
CA SER A 23 -5.09 17.63 -8.94
C SER A 23 -3.56 17.42 -8.87
N LYS A 24 -2.93 17.38 -7.68
CA LYS A 24 -1.45 17.22 -7.54
C LYS A 24 -1.00 15.88 -6.93
N ASN A 25 -1.92 14.94 -6.73
CA ASN A 25 -1.73 13.79 -5.83
C ASN A 25 -0.76 12.70 -6.35
N ILE A 26 -0.89 12.24 -7.61
CA ILE A 26 0.02 11.20 -8.17
C ILE A 26 1.49 11.60 -8.10
N ASN A 27 1.82 12.80 -8.59
CA ASN A 27 3.21 13.21 -8.65
C ASN A 27 3.79 13.33 -7.25
N HIS A 28 2.99 13.72 -6.26
CA HIS A 28 3.45 13.78 -4.88
C HIS A 28 3.69 12.39 -4.29
N VAL A 29 2.72 11.47 -4.37
CA VAL A 29 2.88 10.10 -3.85
C VAL A 29 3.98 9.33 -4.59
N ASN A 30 4.05 9.45 -5.92
CA ASN A 30 5.15 8.87 -6.71
C ASN A 30 6.51 9.45 -6.34
N CYS A 31 6.59 10.77 -6.10
CA CYS A 31 7.82 11.40 -5.63
C CYS A 31 8.20 10.89 -4.23
N ILE A 32 7.24 10.75 -3.32
CA ILE A 32 7.47 10.17 -2.00
C ILE A 32 8.04 8.76 -2.14
N PHE A 33 7.40 7.88 -2.91
CA PHE A 33 7.93 6.54 -3.17
C PHE A 33 9.33 6.54 -3.77
N ARG A 34 9.59 7.40 -4.76
CA ARG A 34 10.93 7.52 -5.35
C ARG A 34 11.97 7.96 -4.32
N VAL A 35 11.65 8.94 -3.47
CA VAL A 35 12.56 9.43 -2.43
C VAL A 35 12.80 8.36 -1.37
N LEU A 36 11.74 7.68 -0.93
CA LEU A 36 11.82 6.60 0.05
C LEU A 36 12.65 5.43 -0.47
N SER A 37 12.36 4.93 -1.67
CA SER A 37 13.14 3.83 -2.26
C SER A 37 14.59 4.21 -2.56
N ALA A 38 14.88 5.47 -2.91
CA ALA A 38 16.24 5.88 -3.24
C ALA A 38 17.14 6.10 -2.01
N ASN A 39 16.56 6.47 -0.86
CA ASN A 39 17.32 6.86 0.32
C ASN A 39 17.15 5.92 1.51
N PHE A 40 16.05 5.16 1.57
CA PHE A 40 15.64 4.39 2.74
C PHE A 40 15.23 2.95 2.41
N SER A 41 15.52 2.43 1.22
CA SER A 41 15.19 1.05 0.83
C SER A 41 15.72 -0.01 1.81
N ASP A 42 16.90 0.23 2.39
CA ASP A 42 17.58 -0.68 3.32
C ASP A 42 17.24 -0.41 4.80
N THR A 43 16.44 0.61 5.12
CA THR A 43 16.15 0.99 6.53
C THR A 43 14.68 1.16 6.86
N LEU A 44 13.84 1.47 5.87
CA LEU A 44 12.41 1.65 6.08
C LEU A 44 11.74 0.30 6.29
N ASP A 45 11.28 0.12 7.51
CA ASP A 45 10.66 -1.10 8.04
C ASP A 45 9.14 -1.06 7.89
N HIS A 46 8.54 0.09 8.18
CA HIS A 46 7.10 0.29 8.17
C HIS A 46 6.70 1.50 7.34
N ILE A 47 5.65 1.34 6.54
CA ILE A 47 4.98 2.46 5.88
C ILE A 47 3.48 2.31 5.97
N SER A 48 2.82 3.41 6.30
CA SER A 48 1.37 3.51 6.34
C SER A 48 0.92 4.78 5.64
N MET A 49 -0.03 4.64 4.72
CA MET A 49 -0.51 5.75 3.91
C MET A 49 -2.03 5.79 3.84
N VAL A 50 -2.57 6.97 4.13
CA VAL A 50 -3.99 7.28 4.09
C VAL A 50 -4.26 8.09 2.84
N LEU A 51 -4.91 7.49 1.84
CA LEU A 51 -5.10 8.04 0.50
C LEU A 51 -6.58 8.09 0.12
N TRP A 52 -7.38 8.80 0.93
CA TRP A 52 -8.80 9.00 0.63
C TRP A 52 -9.03 9.80 -0.65
N HIS A 53 -10.09 9.46 -1.38
CA HIS A 53 -10.56 10.21 -2.56
C HIS A 53 -9.54 10.37 -3.69
N THR A 54 -8.50 9.54 -3.73
CA THR A 54 -7.61 9.47 -4.89
C THR A 54 -8.35 8.81 -6.06
N ASN A 55 -8.87 9.63 -6.99
CA ASN A 55 -9.42 9.17 -8.28
C ASN A 55 -8.33 8.73 -9.27
N GLN A 56 -7.13 8.42 -8.79
CA GLN A 56 -5.91 8.36 -9.55
C GLN A 56 -5.28 6.97 -9.45
N ASN A 57 -4.89 6.39 -10.59
CA ASN A 57 -4.33 5.04 -10.68
C ASN A 57 -2.85 5.02 -10.23
N LEU A 58 -2.61 4.58 -8.99
CA LEU A 58 -1.27 4.42 -8.40
C LEU A 58 -0.74 2.98 -8.49
N ASP A 59 -1.48 2.05 -9.13
CA ASP A 59 -1.15 0.63 -9.20
C ASP A 59 0.31 0.34 -9.60
N PRO A 60 0.87 0.96 -10.67
CA PRO A 60 2.25 0.67 -11.06
C PRO A 60 3.28 1.19 -10.05
N ALA A 61 2.94 2.26 -9.34
CA ALA A 61 3.82 2.90 -8.38
C ALA A 61 4.00 2.04 -7.13
N TYR A 62 2.91 1.46 -6.61
CA TYR A 62 2.98 0.55 -5.47
C TYR A 62 3.84 -0.68 -5.78
N MET A 63 3.64 -1.29 -6.96
CA MET A 63 4.43 -2.46 -7.36
C MET A 63 5.91 -2.14 -7.52
N LYS A 64 6.23 -0.98 -8.13
CA LYS A 64 7.61 -0.52 -8.26
C LYS A 64 8.24 -0.24 -6.89
N PHE A 65 7.48 0.35 -5.98
CA PHE A 65 7.91 0.64 -4.63
C PHE A 65 8.21 -0.65 -3.86
N LEU A 66 7.26 -1.58 -3.76
CA LEU A 66 7.44 -2.85 -3.05
C LEU A 66 8.66 -3.64 -3.54
N LYS A 67 8.91 -3.66 -4.86
CA LYS A 67 10.10 -4.33 -5.44
C LYS A 67 11.42 -3.65 -5.09
N ALA A 68 11.41 -2.35 -4.77
CA ALA A 68 12.61 -1.58 -4.48
C ALA A 68 12.97 -1.57 -2.98
N MET A 69 12.01 -1.87 -2.10
CA MET A 69 12.23 -1.87 -0.66
C MET A 69 12.78 -3.23 -0.21
N LYS A 70 13.94 -3.22 0.47
CA LYS A 70 14.60 -4.45 0.93
C LYS A 70 14.27 -4.78 2.38
N SER A 71 14.15 -3.76 3.23
CA SER A 71 13.95 -3.95 4.67
C SER A 71 12.50 -3.73 5.11
N LEU A 72 11.56 -3.61 4.17
CA LEU A 72 10.17 -3.31 4.49
C LEU A 72 9.46 -4.55 5.01
N HIS A 73 8.99 -4.49 6.26
CA HIS A 73 8.23 -5.54 6.92
C HIS A 73 6.73 -5.26 6.96
N SER A 74 6.30 -4.00 6.95
CA SER A 74 4.88 -3.64 7.04
C SER A 74 4.49 -2.59 6.00
N PHE A 75 3.46 -2.91 5.20
CA PHE A 75 2.92 -2.06 4.14
C PHE A 75 1.42 -1.87 4.33
N GLU A 76 1.01 -0.65 4.68
CA GLU A 76 -0.39 -0.32 4.95
C GLU A 76 -0.92 0.79 4.03
N LEU A 77 -2.10 0.54 3.47
CA LEU A 77 -2.82 1.46 2.59
C LEU A 77 -4.25 1.63 3.07
N TYR A 78 -4.70 2.88 3.21
CA TYR A 78 -6.05 3.21 3.65
C TYR A 78 -6.74 4.14 2.65
N GLY A 79 -8.05 3.94 2.44
CA GLY A 79 -8.86 4.77 1.54
C GLY A 79 -8.55 4.58 0.06
N VAL A 80 -7.78 3.55 -0.31
CA VAL A 80 -7.29 3.36 -1.68
C VAL A 80 -8.35 2.72 -2.59
N SER A 81 -8.20 2.97 -3.89
CA SER A 81 -8.85 2.24 -4.97
C SER A 81 -7.78 1.50 -5.78
N LEU A 82 -7.74 0.17 -5.68
CA LEU A 82 -6.80 -0.69 -6.40
C LEU A 82 -7.56 -1.62 -7.34
N LYS A 83 -6.96 -1.92 -8.50
CA LYS A 83 -7.50 -3.00 -9.35
C LYS A 83 -7.24 -4.35 -8.70
N LYS A 84 -8.16 -5.30 -8.92
CA LYS A 84 -8.02 -6.70 -8.52
C LYS A 84 -6.63 -7.26 -8.85
N LYS A 85 -6.23 -7.16 -10.12
CA LYS A 85 -4.93 -7.66 -10.59
C LYS A 85 -3.75 -7.11 -9.80
N THR A 86 -3.79 -5.83 -9.43
CA THR A 86 -2.73 -5.20 -8.64
C THR A 86 -2.62 -5.79 -7.26
N ILE A 87 -3.75 -6.06 -6.60
CA ILE A 87 -3.76 -6.72 -5.27
C ILE A 87 -3.24 -8.16 -5.39
N GLU A 88 -3.63 -8.88 -6.44
CA GLU A 88 -3.11 -10.22 -6.73
C GLU A 88 -1.58 -10.17 -6.93
N ASP A 89 -1.09 -9.27 -7.77
CA ASP A 89 0.34 -9.10 -8.03
C ASP A 89 1.12 -8.70 -6.75
N MET A 90 0.52 -7.89 -5.87
CA MET A 90 1.10 -7.57 -4.56
C MET A 90 1.19 -8.81 -3.67
N CYS A 91 0.11 -9.60 -3.59
CA CYS A 91 0.07 -10.82 -2.80
C CYS A 91 1.15 -11.81 -3.27
N GLU A 92 1.21 -12.08 -4.58
CA GLU A 92 2.20 -12.95 -5.19
C GLU A 92 3.63 -12.48 -4.90
N LEU A 93 3.90 -11.18 -5.09
CA LEU A 93 5.20 -10.59 -4.79
C LEU A 93 5.57 -10.77 -3.31
N ILE A 94 4.63 -10.53 -2.39
CA ILE A 94 4.87 -10.59 -0.96
C ILE A 94 5.06 -12.03 -0.49
N ILE A 95 4.30 -12.98 -1.01
CA ILE A 95 4.41 -14.39 -0.64
C ILE A 95 5.76 -14.98 -1.11
N HIS A 96 6.22 -14.58 -2.30
CA HIS A 96 7.32 -15.28 -2.98
C HIS A 96 8.65 -14.52 -3.04
N HIS A 97 8.64 -13.19 -2.94
CA HIS A 97 9.78 -12.38 -3.38
C HIS A 97 10.10 -11.16 -2.50
N CYS A 98 9.42 -11.00 -1.36
CA CYS A 98 9.60 -9.84 -0.49
C CYS A 98 9.56 -10.26 0.99
N ASP A 99 10.24 -9.52 1.85
CA ASP A 99 10.28 -9.74 3.30
C ASP A 99 9.14 -9.03 4.06
N VAL A 100 8.22 -8.40 3.34
CA VAL A 100 6.99 -7.84 3.94
C VAL A 100 6.23 -8.96 4.66
N MET A 101 6.04 -8.78 5.97
CA MET A 101 5.32 -9.70 6.86
C MET A 101 3.87 -9.29 7.04
N TYR A 102 3.56 -8.00 6.91
CA TYR A 102 2.23 -7.45 7.12
C TYR A 102 1.79 -6.61 5.92
N LEU A 103 0.76 -7.06 5.21
CA LEU A 103 0.06 -6.29 4.18
C LEU A 103 -1.33 -5.92 4.69
N LYS A 104 -1.60 -4.62 4.79
CA LYS A 104 -2.92 -4.09 5.14
C LYS A 104 -3.46 -3.19 4.06
N ILE A 105 -4.67 -3.47 3.60
CA ILE A 105 -5.36 -2.63 2.63
C ILE A 105 -6.80 -2.39 3.05
N HIS A 106 -7.10 -1.14 3.39
CA HIS A 106 -8.43 -0.66 3.69
C HIS A 106 -8.97 0.12 2.51
N PHE A 107 -9.99 -0.44 1.85
CA PHE A 107 -10.64 0.17 0.70
C PHE A 107 -11.65 1.22 1.15
N GLN A 108 -11.76 2.29 0.37
CA GLN A 108 -12.89 3.22 0.50
C GLN A 108 -14.14 2.56 -0.09
N GLU A 109 -15.28 2.59 0.61
CA GLU A 109 -16.56 2.14 0.04
C GLU A 109 -16.92 2.95 -1.21
N ASP A 110 -17.30 2.27 -2.29
CA ASP A 110 -17.79 2.89 -3.52
C ASP A 110 -19.31 3.02 -3.42
N PHE A 111 -19.80 4.22 -3.09
CA PHE A 111 -21.23 4.48 -2.96
C PHE A 111 -22.01 4.27 -4.26
N CYS A 112 -21.35 4.38 -5.42
CA CYS A 112 -21.97 4.12 -6.72
C CYS A 112 -22.09 2.62 -7.00
N GLN A 113 -21.25 1.78 -6.37
CA GLN A 113 -21.27 0.32 -6.49
C GLN A 113 -21.13 -0.35 -5.12
N PRO A 114 -22.15 -0.24 -4.25
CA PRO A 114 -22.10 -0.81 -2.91
C PRO A 114 -21.78 -2.31 -2.94
N GLY A 115 -20.91 -2.77 -2.05
CA GLY A 115 -20.57 -4.21 -1.98
C GLY A 115 -19.48 -4.66 -2.95
N LYS A 116 -19.06 -3.82 -3.90
CA LYS A 116 -18.02 -4.16 -4.88
C LYS A 116 -16.69 -4.52 -4.21
N ASN A 117 -16.26 -3.69 -3.26
CA ASN A 117 -15.01 -3.90 -2.55
C ASN A 117 -15.10 -5.07 -1.57
N GLN A 118 -16.27 -5.32 -0.93
CA GLN A 118 -16.45 -6.53 -0.14
C GLN A 118 -16.32 -7.81 -0.98
N LYS A 119 -16.93 -7.84 -2.18
CA LYS A 119 -16.79 -8.99 -3.11
C LYS A 119 -15.34 -9.21 -3.54
N LEU A 120 -14.63 -8.12 -3.85
CA LEU A 120 -13.21 -8.17 -4.20
C LEU A 120 -12.37 -8.73 -3.04
N ILE A 121 -12.57 -8.23 -1.82
CA ILE A 121 -11.88 -8.71 -0.62
C ILE A 121 -12.17 -10.18 -0.38
N GLY A 122 -13.43 -10.61 -0.50
CA GLY A 122 -13.81 -12.02 -0.35
C GLY A 122 -13.00 -12.91 -1.29
N PHE A 123 -12.94 -12.55 -2.57
CA PHE A 123 -12.13 -13.28 -3.56
C PHE A 123 -10.64 -13.33 -3.20
N ILE A 124 -10.05 -12.19 -2.81
CA ILE A 124 -8.61 -12.14 -2.48
C ILE A 124 -8.32 -12.95 -1.22
N LYS A 125 -9.16 -12.85 -0.18
CA LYS A 125 -8.99 -13.62 1.06
C LYS A 125 -9.08 -15.13 0.80
N GLU A 126 -10.08 -15.57 0.04
CA GLU A 126 -10.25 -16.98 -0.33
C GLU A 126 -9.01 -17.53 -1.06
N LYS A 127 -8.42 -16.73 -1.96
CA LYS A 127 -7.26 -17.16 -2.75
C LYS A 127 -5.93 -17.12 -2.00
N TYR A 128 -5.69 -16.12 -1.14
CA TYR A 128 -4.34 -15.85 -0.62
C TYR A 128 -4.17 -15.95 0.90
N CYS A 129 -5.23 -15.92 1.71
CA CYS A 129 -5.06 -15.89 3.18
C CYS A 129 -4.28 -17.10 3.71
N ASP A 130 -4.56 -18.30 3.20
CA ASP A 130 -3.86 -19.50 3.65
C ASP A 130 -2.41 -19.52 3.19
N MET A 131 -2.11 -18.99 2.00
CA MET A 131 -0.74 -18.85 1.52
C MET A 131 0.07 -17.88 2.39
N PHE A 132 -0.53 -16.76 2.81
CA PHE A 132 0.09 -15.84 3.77
C PHE A 132 0.35 -16.54 5.11
N ARG A 133 -0.64 -17.24 5.66
CA ARG A 133 -0.50 -17.99 6.92
C ARG A 133 0.62 -19.03 6.86
N LEU A 134 0.69 -19.82 5.79
CA LEU A 134 1.74 -20.82 5.59
C LEU A 134 3.16 -20.21 5.52
N LYS A 135 3.26 -18.92 5.18
CA LYS A 135 4.52 -18.16 5.17
C LYS A 135 4.76 -17.37 6.46
N ASN A 136 3.94 -17.52 7.49
CA ASN A 136 3.93 -16.69 8.70
C ASN A 136 3.77 -15.19 8.41
N LYS A 137 3.00 -14.86 7.37
CA LYS A 137 2.67 -13.49 6.97
C LYS A 137 1.19 -13.20 7.24
N ILE A 138 0.87 -11.93 7.30
CA ILE A 138 -0.47 -11.43 7.61
C ILE A 138 -0.99 -10.62 6.41
N LEU A 139 -2.20 -10.98 5.99
CA LEU A 139 -2.99 -10.26 5.00
C LEU A 139 -4.25 -9.73 5.67
N GLU A 140 -4.34 -8.41 5.81
CA GLU A 140 -5.50 -7.73 6.37
C GLU A 140 -6.16 -6.87 5.30
N LEU A 141 -7.41 -7.19 4.99
CA LEU A 141 -8.19 -6.48 3.98
C LEU A 141 -9.55 -6.13 4.56
N ASP A 142 -9.95 -4.87 4.47
CA ASP A 142 -11.24 -4.39 4.94
C ASP A 142 -11.81 -3.26 4.07
N VAL A 143 -13.10 -2.97 4.23
CA VAL A 143 -13.75 -1.80 3.63
C VAL A 143 -14.13 -0.83 4.73
N LEU A 144 -13.65 0.40 4.61
CA LEU A 144 -14.01 1.48 5.53
C LEU A 144 -15.23 2.24 5.01
N LYS A 145 -16.24 2.34 5.88
CA LYS A 145 -17.38 3.25 5.72
C LYS A 145 -16.98 4.58 6.36
N LYS A 146 -16.90 5.65 5.56
CA LYS A 146 -16.83 7.02 6.08
C LYS A 146 -18.24 7.52 6.35
#